data_AF-A0A537THZ0-F1
#
_entry.id   AF-A0A537THZ0-F1
#
_cell.length_a   1.000
_cell.length_b   1.000
_cell.length_c   1.000
_cell.angle_alpha   90.00
_cell.angle_beta   90.00
_cell.angle_gamma   90.00
#
_symmetry.space_group_name_H-M   'P 1'
#
loop_
_entity.id
_entity.type
_entity.pdbx_description
1 polymer ?
#
loop_
_entity_poly.entity_id
_entity_poly.type
_entity_poly.pdbx_seq_one_letter_code
_entity_poly.pdbx_strand_id
1 'polypeptide(L)'
;MTKFDYRAPAELFPSRNRKAKQLVKYRRFDTAADAIQFAMEELPTPALLGAVIEINETRFSHADIRELYESPDYPLKRQAMNEASAPALAIDA
;
A
#
# COMPACT_ATOMS: atom_id res chain seq x y z
N MET A 1 -15.06 13.18 13.77
CA MET A 1 -14.02 12.63 12.87
C MET A 1 -13.49 11.38 13.53
N THR A 2 -13.92 10.20 13.06
CA THR A 2 -13.40 8.92 13.51
C THR A 2 -11.99 8.76 12.95
N LYS A 3 -11.00 8.71 13.83
CA LYS A 3 -9.61 8.51 13.45
C LYS A 3 -9.48 7.11 12.83
N PHE A 4 -8.83 7.03 11.66
CA PHE A 4 -8.57 5.74 11.04
C PHE A 4 -7.59 4.93 11.90
N ASP A 5 -7.88 3.65 12.13
CA ASP A 5 -7.00 2.78 12.90
C ASP A 5 -5.97 2.10 12.00
N TYR A 6 -4.79 2.74 11.90
CA TYR A 6 -3.67 2.21 11.15
C TYR A 6 -3.05 0.93 11.73
N ARG A 7 -3.43 0.52 12.94
CA ARG A 7 -2.92 -0.69 13.60
C ARG A 7 -3.80 -1.92 13.36
N ALA A 8 -4.95 -1.74 12.72
CA ALA A 8 -5.83 -2.83 12.36
C ALA A 8 -5.16 -3.78 11.35
N PRO A 9 -5.42 -5.08 11.40
CA PRO A 9 -4.93 -6.02 10.41
C PRO A 9 -5.49 -5.68 9.02
N ALA A 10 -4.70 -5.94 7.99
CA ALA A 10 -5.05 -5.57 6.63
C ALA A 10 -4.70 -6.66 5.62
N GLU A 11 -5.53 -6.79 4.58
CA GLU A 11 -5.36 -7.78 3.54
C GLU A 11 -5.39 -7.13 2.16
N LEU A 12 -4.32 -7.33 1.39
CA LEU A 12 -4.18 -6.86 0.03
C LEU A 12 -4.71 -7.94 -0.93
N PHE A 13 -5.69 -7.56 -1.73
CA PHE A 13 -6.26 -8.39 -2.77
C PHE A 13 -5.77 -7.96 -4.15
N PRO A 14 -5.48 -8.93 -5.02
CA PRO A 14 -5.00 -8.65 -6.36
C PRO A 14 -6.09 -8.05 -7.25
N SER A 15 -5.65 -7.31 -8.24
CA SER A 15 -6.54 -6.66 -9.20
C SER A 15 -7.39 -7.63 -10.00
N ARG A 16 -8.60 -7.19 -10.36
CA ARG A 16 -9.48 -7.89 -11.31
C ARG A 16 -8.94 -7.87 -12.74
N ASN A 17 -8.01 -6.98 -13.07
CA ASN A 17 -7.37 -6.95 -14.38
C ASN A 17 -6.35 -8.08 -14.49
N ARG A 18 -6.51 -8.98 -15.47
CA ARG A 18 -5.64 -10.17 -15.65
C ARG A 18 -4.15 -9.83 -15.72
N LYS A 19 -3.77 -8.70 -16.32
CA LYS A 19 -2.37 -8.25 -16.41
C LYS A 19 -1.84 -7.81 -15.04
N ALA A 20 -2.62 -7.02 -14.30
CA ALA A 20 -2.28 -6.56 -12.95
C ALA A 20 -2.36 -7.68 -11.91
N LYS A 21 -3.23 -8.68 -12.10
CA LYS A 21 -3.37 -9.86 -11.24
C LYS A 21 -2.10 -10.72 -11.20
N GLN A 22 -1.26 -10.67 -12.23
CA GLN A 22 0.04 -11.33 -12.22
C GLN A 22 1.10 -10.55 -11.42
N LEU A 23 0.90 -9.23 -11.27
CA LEU A 23 1.82 -8.34 -10.57
C LEU A 23 1.51 -8.24 -9.06
N VAL A 24 0.23 -8.21 -8.69
CA VAL A 24 -0.19 -8.22 -7.29
C VAL A 24 -0.47 -9.66 -6.87
N LYS A 25 0.17 -10.11 -5.79
CA LYS A 25 -0.23 -11.35 -5.09
C LYS A 25 -1.04 -10.98 -3.85
N TYR A 26 -1.90 -11.89 -3.43
CA TYR A 26 -2.53 -11.77 -2.12
C TYR A 26 -1.46 -11.69 -1.02
N ARG A 27 -1.61 -10.74 -0.12
CA ARG A 27 -0.70 -10.55 1.02
C ARG A 27 -1.51 -10.06 2.23
N ARG A 28 -1.23 -10.65 3.39
CA ARG A 28 -1.76 -10.20 4.68
C ARG A 28 -0.70 -9.38 5.39
N PHE A 29 -1.14 -8.37 6.11
CA PHE A 29 -0.31 -7.48 6.90
C PHE A 29 -0.85 -7.42 8.32
N ASP A 30 0.06 -7.33 9.28
CA ASP A 30 -0.31 -7.19 10.69
C ASP A 30 -0.93 -5.82 10.97
N THR A 31 -0.54 -4.80 10.18
CA THR A 31 -1.10 -3.45 10.28
C THR A 31 -1.53 -2.87 8.93
N ALA A 32 -2.54 -2.02 8.98
CA ALA A 32 -3.02 -1.22 7.86
C ALA A 32 -1.96 -0.26 7.35
N ALA A 33 -1.15 0.30 8.24
CA ALA A 33 -0.03 1.15 7.84
C ALA A 33 0.94 0.40 6.92
N ASP A 34 1.32 -0.84 7.28
CA ASP A 34 2.24 -1.64 6.46
C ASP A 34 1.63 -1.98 5.09
N ALA A 35 0.33 -2.29 5.06
CA ALA A 35 -0.37 -2.59 3.81
C ALA A 35 -0.42 -1.37 2.88
N ILE A 36 -0.72 -0.19 3.44
CA ILE A 36 -0.77 1.08 2.70
C ILE A 36 0.62 1.46 2.19
N GLN A 37 1.66 1.33 3.01
CA GLN A 37 3.04 1.61 2.61
C GLN A 37 3.46 0.72 1.44
N PHE A 38 3.26 -0.59 1.57
CA PHE A 38 3.58 -1.55 0.52
C PHE A 38 2.81 -1.22 -0.77
N ALA A 39 1.54 -0.86 -0.66
CA ALA A 39 0.75 -0.55 -1.83
C ALA A 39 1.20 0.74 -2.55
N MET A 40 1.70 1.73 -1.82
CA MET A 40 2.16 2.99 -2.42
C MET A 40 3.61 2.96 -2.90
N GLU A 41 4.47 2.20 -2.25
CA GLU A 41 5.92 2.23 -2.49
C GLU A 41 6.43 1.02 -3.27
N GLU A 42 5.85 -0.17 -3.05
CA GLU A 42 6.33 -1.43 -3.64
C GLU A 42 5.47 -1.91 -4.82
N LEU A 43 4.18 -1.57 -4.84
CA LEU A 43 3.32 -1.97 -5.96
C LEU A 43 3.55 -1.07 -7.18
N PRO A 44 3.77 -1.65 -8.37
CA PRO A 44 3.82 -0.86 -9.59
C PRO A 44 2.45 -0.23 -9.86
N THR A 45 2.42 1.01 -10.33
CA THR A 45 1.19 1.82 -10.53
C THR A 45 0.04 1.07 -11.25
N PRO A 46 0.27 0.29 -12.31
CA PRO A 46 -0.80 -0.47 -12.98
C PRO A 46 -1.44 -1.55 -12.10
N ALA A 47 -0.67 -2.07 -11.14
CA ALA A 47 -1.06 -3.11 -10.22
C ALA A 47 -1.88 -2.52 -9.07
N LEU A 48 -1.46 -1.36 -8.55
CA LEU A 48 -2.15 -0.59 -7.54
C LEU A 48 -3.56 -0.13 -7.99
N LEU A 49 -3.71 0.34 -9.23
CA LEU A 49 -4.99 0.86 -9.75
C LEU A 49 -6.17 -0.11 -9.69
N GLY A 50 -5.92 -1.41 -9.61
CA GLY A 50 -7.00 -2.39 -9.39
C GLY A 50 -6.86 -3.20 -8.12
N ALA A 51 -5.79 -3.00 -7.35
CA ALA A 51 -5.66 -3.63 -6.04
C ALA A 51 -6.68 -3.04 -5.07
N VAL A 52 -7.09 -3.86 -4.11
CA VAL A 52 -7.99 -3.45 -3.03
C VAL A 52 -7.34 -3.90 -1.73
N ILE A 53 -7.30 -3.01 -0.73
CA ILE A 53 -6.92 -3.39 0.62
C ILE A 53 -8.19 -3.48 1.46
N GLU A 54 -8.36 -4.58 2.19
CA GLU A 54 -9.42 -4.73 3.18
C GLU A 54 -8.84 -4.53 4.58
N ILE A 55 -9.45 -3.63 5.36
CA ILE A 55 -9.01 -3.23 6.70
C ILE A 55 -10.26 -3.15 7.57
N ASN A 56 -10.34 -3.95 8.63
CA ASN A 56 -11.57 -4.09 9.44
C ASN A 56 -12.83 -4.28 8.58
N GLU A 57 -12.81 -5.26 7.66
CA GLU A 57 -13.92 -5.56 6.73
C GLU A 57 -14.30 -4.43 5.74
N THR A 58 -13.56 -3.32 5.77
CA THR A 58 -13.78 -2.16 4.89
C THR A 58 -12.80 -2.21 3.74
N ARG A 59 -13.29 -2.04 2.52
CA ARG A 59 -12.47 -2.09 1.31
C ARG A 59 -12.05 -0.70 0.88
N PHE A 60 -10.76 -0.55 0.62
CA PHE A 60 -10.11 0.68 0.20
C PHE A 60 -9.54 0.49 -1.20
N SER A 61 -9.87 1.42 -2.08
CA SER A 61 -9.35 1.51 -3.44
C SER A 61 -8.05 2.31 -3.49
N HIS A 62 -7.39 2.34 -4.65
CA HIS A 62 -6.21 3.18 -4.88
C HIS A 62 -6.38 4.64 -4.40
N ALA A 63 -7.54 5.25 -4.65
CA ALA A 63 -7.79 6.63 -4.25
C ALA A 63 -7.82 6.78 -2.72
N ASP A 64 -8.50 5.86 -2.03
CA ASP A 64 -8.61 5.88 -0.57
C ASP A 64 -7.26 5.56 0.08
N ILE A 65 -6.51 4.60 -0.47
CA ILE A 65 -5.16 4.23 -0.01
C ILE A 65 -4.21 5.43 -0.10
N ARG A 66 -4.28 6.19 -1.20
CA ARG A 66 -3.47 7.42 -1.36
C ARG A 66 -3.85 8.47 -0.33
N GLU A 67 -5.13 8.71 -0.09
CA GLU A 67 -5.59 9.69 0.92
C GLU A 67 -5.12 9.31 2.33
N LEU A 68 -5.21 8.02 2.68
CA LEU A 68 -4.71 7.51 3.97
C LEU A 68 -3.18 7.64 4.11
N TYR A 69 -2.44 7.42 3.02
CA TYR A 69 -0.97 7.56 3.00
C TYR A 69 -0.49 9.02 3.09
N GLU A 70 -1.22 9.94 2.46
CA GLU A 70 -0.93 11.37 2.47
C GLU A 70 -1.43 12.07 3.75
N SER A 71 -2.28 11.38 4.53
CA SER A 71 -2.81 11.87 5.80
C SER A 71 -1.70 12.27 6.78
N PRO A 72 -1.85 13.39 7.51
CA PRO A 72 -0.90 13.76 8.56
C PRO A 72 -0.91 12.79 9.76
N ASP A 73 -1.95 11.97 9.89
CA ASP A 73 -2.07 10.96 10.95
C ASP A 73 -1.37 9.64 10.61
N TYR A 74 -0.78 9.51 9.42
CA TYR A 74 -0.11 8.30 8.98
C TYR A 74 1.12 7.99 9.86
N PRO A 75 1.20 6.80 10.49
CA PRO A 75 2.17 6.56 11.56
C PRO A 75 3.56 6.17 11.07
N LEU A 76 3.72 5.73 9.82
CA LEU A 76 5.00 5.26 9.27
C LEU A 76 5.72 6.37 8.51
N LYS A 77 7.06 6.28 8.50
CA LYS A 77 7.88 7.17 7.68
C LYS A 77 7.75 6.77 6.21
N ARG A 78 7.34 7.72 5.39
CA ARG A 78 7.30 7.58 3.92
C ARG A 78 8.71 7.38 3.37
N GLN A 79 8.95 6.31 2.61
CA GLN A 79 10.25 6.01 2.00
C GLN A 79 10.67 7.07 0.98
N ALA A 80 9.74 7.76 0.31
CA ALA A 80 10.07 8.93 -0.53
C ALA A 80 10.80 10.04 0.26
N MET A 81 10.62 10.10 1.58
CA MET A 81 11.36 10.99 2.48
C MET A 81 12.64 10.35 3.02
N ASN A 82 12.73 9.01 2.97
CA ASN A 82 13.87 8.21 3.38
C ASN A 82 14.87 7.99 2.24
N GLU A 83 14.50 8.22 0.98
CA GLU A 83 15.38 8.17 -0.20
C GLU A 83 16.40 9.33 -0.23
N ALA A 84 16.17 10.39 0.57
CA ALA A 84 17.22 11.35 0.93
C ALA A 84 18.32 10.72 1.83
N SER A 85 18.15 9.47 2.27
CA SER A 85 19.08 8.73 3.13
C SER A 85 19.02 7.21 2.87
N ALA A 86 19.17 6.76 1.62
CA ALA A 86 19.98 5.59 1.23
C ALA A 86 19.76 5.22 -0.25
N PRO A 87 20.81 4.78 -0.98
CA PRO A 87 20.82 4.72 -2.44
C PRO A 87 20.39 3.36 -3.00
N ALA A 88 19.89 3.44 -4.24
CA ALA A 88 20.11 2.50 -5.35
C ALA A 88 19.93 1.00 -5.07
N LEU A 89 18.81 0.46 -5.53
CA LEU A 89 18.82 -0.91 -6.06
C LEU A 89 19.70 -0.94 -7.31
N ALA A 90 20.96 -1.32 -7.09
CA ALA A 90 21.86 -1.78 -8.13
C ALA A 90 21.28 -3.06 -8.77
N ILE A 91 20.93 -2.94 -10.05
CA ILE A 91 21.40 -3.77 -11.18
C ILE A 91 21.50 -5.28 -10.95
N ASP A 92 20.78 -6.04 -11.80
CA ASP A 92 21.40 -7.18 -12.48
C ASP A 92 20.78 -7.36 -13.89
N ALA A 93 21.53 -6.98 -14.92
CA ALA A 93 21.51 -7.49 -16.30
C ALA A 93 22.74 -6.96 -17.07
#